data_AF-A0A953F9Y5-F1
#
_entry.id   AF-A0A953F9Y5-F1
#
_cell.length_a   1.000
_cell.length_b   1.000
_cell.length_c   1.000
_cell.angle_alpha   90.00
_cell.angle_beta   90.00
_cell.angle_gamma   90.00
#
_symmetry.space_group_name_H-M   'P 1'
#
loop_
_entity.id
_entity.type
_entity.pdbx_description
1 polymer ?
#
loop_
_entity_poly.entity_id
_entity_poly.type
_entity_poly.pdbx_seq_one_letter_code
_entity_poly.pdbx_strand_id
1 'polypeptide(L)'
;MSTTPALIEFGSDGLFEAFRDQLHREFQHLSFPAGFVPELKPDYHQIQDAIAAALDKQIQLPHFSLAQMLYRIDISESQVKRYVHNSPDVPFLHVVAELIIKRVLEKTVMRKHYGSGNK
;
A
#
# COMPACT_ATOMS: atom_id res chain seq x y z
N MET A 1 16.93 38.27 10.08
CA MET A 1 17.35 36.84 10.10
C MET A 1 16.21 36.05 10.69
N SER A 2 15.43 35.38 9.84
CA SER A 2 14.32 34.52 10.27
C SER A 2 14.53 33.19 9.57
N THR A 3 14.96 32.18 10.33
CA THR A 3 15.07 30.79 9.88
C THR A 3 13.67 30.23 9.75
N THR A 4 13.11 30.33 8.54
CA THR A 4 11.95 29.53 8.14
C THR A 4 12.32 28.06 8.29
N PRO A 5 11.55 27.24 9.04
CA PRO A 5 11.78 25.80 9.05
C PRO A 5 11.58 25.32 7.62
N ALA A 6 12.55 24.59 7.07
CA ALA A 6 12.42 23.95 5.77
C ALA A 6 11.23 22.98 5.83
N LEU A 7 10.05 23.44 5.40
CA LEU A 7 9.02 22.58 4.86
C LEU A 7 9.65 21.98 3.61
N ILE A 8 10.20 20.78 3.76
CA ILE A 8 10.79 20.02 2.67
C ILE A 8 9.68 19.85 1.62
N GLU A 9 9.85 20.49 0.47
CA GLU A 9 8.98 20.30 -0.68
C GLU A 9 9.10 18.84 -1.13
N PHE A 10 8.07 18.05 -0.86
CA PHE A 10 7.95 16.72 -1.46
C PHE A 10 7.68 16.91 -2.95
N GLY A 11 8.69 16.66 -3.79
CA GLY A 11 8.41 16.36 -5.18
C GLY A 11 7.54 15.11 -5.26
N SER A 12 6.35 15.20 -5.85
CA SER A 12 5.40 14.09 -6.06
C SER A 12 6.07 12.84 -6.61
N ASP A 13 7.07 13.04 -7.47
CA ASP A 13 7.70 11.98 -8.25
C ASP A 13 8.58 11.09 -7.37
N GLY A 14 9.31 11.66 -6.41
CA GLY A 14 10.19 10.89 -5.52
C GLY A 14 9.47 10.08 -4.43
N LEU A 15 8.22 10.45 -4.11
CA LEU A 15 7.39 9.70 -3.16
C LEU A 15 6.74 8.50 -3.87
N PHE A 16 6.17 8.72 -5.05
CA PHE A 16 5.55 7.65 -5.83
C PHE A 16 6.54 6.53 -6.16
N GLU A 17 7.75 6.89 -6.61
CA GLU A 17 8.78 5.90 -6.92
C GLU A 17 9.15 5.04 -5.70
N ALA A 18 9.35 5.68 -4.55
CA ALA A 18 9.64 4.97 -3.32
C ALA A 18 8.47 4.10 -2.83
N PHE A 19 7.23 4.54 -3.04
CA PHE A 19 6.02 3.77 -2.78
C PHE A 19 5.94 2.55 -3.68
N ARG A 20 6.12 2.72 -5.00
CA ARG A 20 6.08 1.65 -6.00
C ARG A 20 7.12 0.59 -5.70
N ASP A 21 8.35 1.01 -5.38
CA ASP A 21 9.43 0.13 -4.98
C ASP A 21 9.12 -0.65 -3.69
N GLN A 22 8.55 0.02 -2.69
CA GLN A 22 8.15 -0.64 -1.44
C GLN A 22 7.01 -1.64 -1.68
N LEU A 23 6.01 -1.27 -2.48
CA LEU A 23 4.88 -2.14 -2.83
C LEU A 23 5.37 -3.40 -3.54
N HIS A 24 6.28 -3.25 -4.51
CA HIS A 24 6.86 -4.37 -5.25
C HIS A 24 7.55 -5.36 -4.30
N ARG A 25 8.41 -4.87 -3.40
CA ARG A 25 9.11 -5.71 -2.42
C ARG A 25 8.16 -6.41 -1.47
N GLU A 26 7.15 -5.71 -0.95
CA GLU A 26 6.15 -6.31 -0.04
C GLU A 26 5.40 -7.45 -0.75
N PHE A 27 4.93 -7.24 -1.98
CA PHE A 27 4.25 -8.30 -2.74
C PHE A 27 5.16 -9.49 -3.05
N GLN A 28 6.43 -9.27 -3.39
CA GLN A 28 7.41 -10.35 -3.55
C GLN A 28 7.62 -11.14 -2.25
N HIS A 29 7.76 -10.48 -1.10
CA HIS A 29 7.91 -11.15 0.20
C HIS A 29 6.68 -11.95 0.62
N LEU A 30 5.49 -11.54 0.17
CA LEU A 30 4.24 -12.23 0.42
C LEU A 30 3.96 -13.37 -0.58
N SER A 31 4.84 -13.57 -1.57
CA SER A 31 4.58 -14.42 -2.73
C SER A 31 3.28 -14.04 -3.48
N PHE A 32 2.92 -12.75 -3.42
CA PHE A 32 1.78 -12.18 -4.14
C PHE A 32 2.22 -11.69 -5.53
N PRO A 33 1.37 -11.75 -6.57
CA PRO A 33 1.73 -11.24 -7.89
C PRO A 33 2.17 -9.77 -7.85
N ALA A 34 3.37 -9.50 -8.35
CA ALA A 34 3.92 -8.14 -8.38
C ALA A 34 4.28 -7.64 -9.79
N GLY A 35 4.03 -8.45 -10.83
CA GLY A 35 4.40 -8.11 -12.21
C GLY A 35 3.74 -6.86 -12.78
N PHE A 36 2.59 -6.44 -12.21
CA PHE A 36 1.90 -5.21 -12.61
C PHE A 36 2.45 -3.95 -11.93
N VAL A 37 3.23 -4.09 -10.85
CA VAL A 37 3.69 -2.96 -10.04
C VAL A 37 4.58 -1.99 -10.82
N PRO A 38 5.52 -2.43 -11.69
CA PRO A 38 6.33 -1.53 -12.51
C PRO A 38 5.51 -0.63 -13.46
N GLU A 39 4.31 -1.07 -13.86
CA GLU A 39 3.45 -0.37 -14.81
C GLU A 39 2.55 0.68 -14.13
N LEU A 40 2.54 0.72 -12.79
CA LEU A 40 1.74 1.68 -12.05
C LEU A 40 2.17 3.12 -12.35
N LYS A 41 1.17 3.99 -12.42
CA LYS A 41 1.29 5.45 -12.51
C LYS A 41 0.86 6.09 -11.19
N PRO A 42 1.24 7.34 -10.90
CA PRO A 42 0.81 8.07 -9.69
C PRO A 42 -0.66 8.49 -9.77
N ASP A 43 -1.56 7.52 -9.95
CA ASP A 43 -3.01 7.67 -10.01
C ASP A 43 -3.62 6.70 -9.00
N TYR A 44 -4.24 7.26 -7.96
CA TYR A 44 -4.77 6.49 -6.85
C TYR A 44 -5.80 5.44 -7.29
N HIS A 45 -6.72 5.79 -8.18
CA HIS A 45 -7.77 4.88 -8.62
C HIS A 45 -7.20 3.75 -9.47
N GLN A 46 -6.26 4.05 -10.38
CA GLN A 46 -5.59 3.01 -11.17
C GLN A 46 -4.78 2.05 -10.29
N ILE A 47 -4.10 2.55 -9.25
CA ILE A 47 -3.38 1.71 -8.30
C ILE A 47 -4.36 0.82 -7.52
N GLN A 48 -5.47 1.40 -7.03
CA GLN A 48 -6.50 0.67 -6.30
C GLN A 48 -7.12 -0.44 -7.15
N ASP A 49 -7.49 -0.13 -8.39
CA ASP A 49 -8.07 -1.09 -9.33
C ASP A 49 -7.10 -2.22 -9.67
N ALA A 50 -5.83 -1.90 -9.91
CA ALA A 50 -4.80 -2.89 -10.22
C ALA A 50 -4.59 -3.87 -9.05
N ILE A 51 -4.52 -3.36 -7.82
CA ILE A 51 -4.38 -4.19 -6.62
C ILE A 51 -5.66 -5.01 -6.39
N ALA A 52 -6.85 -4.41 -6.52
CA ALA A 52 -8.12 -5.11 -6.37
C ALA A 52 -8.27 -6.25 -7.40
N ALA A 53 -7.94 -6.01 -8.66
CA ALA A 53 -7.96 -7.04 -9.71
C ALA A 53 -6.94 -8.16 -9.46
N ALA A 54 -5.76 -7.84 -8.91
CA ALA A 54 -4.79 -8.84 -8.51
C ALA A 54 -5.31 -9.69 -7.33
N LEU A 55 -5.92 -9.06 -6.33
CA LEU A 55 -6.53 -9.75 -5.19
C LEU A 55 -7.66 -10.66 -5.65
N ASP A 56 -8.55 -10.18 -6.51
CA ASP A 56 -9.68 -10.94 -7.03
C ASP A 56 -9.24 -12.23 -7.69
N LYS A 57 -8.16 -12.20 -8.49
CA LYS A 57 -7.56 -13.41 -9.08
C LYS A 57 -6.98 -14.36 -8.03
N GLN A 58 -6.33 -13.83 -6.99
CA GLN A 58 -5.67 -14.65 -5.98
C GLN A 58 -6.66 -15.31 -5.01
N ILE A 59 -7.74 -14.64 -4.63
CA ILE A 59 -8.74 -15.22 -3.71
C ILE A 59 -9.47 -16.44 -4.29
N GLN A 60 -9.45 -16.62 -5.60
CA GLN A 60 -9.99 -17.82 -6.25
C GLN A 60 -9.05 -19.04 -6.11
N LEU A 61 -7.80 -18.85 -5.68
CA LEU A 61 -6.84 -19.93 -5.52
C LEU A 61 -7.01 -20.64 -4.17
N PRO A 62 -7.05 -21.98 -4.13
CA PRO A 62 -7.39 -22.74 -2.91
C PRO A 62 -6.37 -22.59 -1.78
N HIS A 63 -5.14 -22.16 -2.08
CA HIS A 63 -4.06 -22.01 -1.10
C HIS A 63 -3.82 -20.56 -0.68
N PHE A 64 -4.52 -19.60 -1.28
CA PHE A 64 -4.36 -18.20 -0.93
C PHE A 64 -5.23 -17.83 0.27
N SER A 65 -4.62 -17.21 1.27
CA SER A 65 -5.35 -16.66 2.42
C SER A 65 -5.15 -15.16 2.49
N LEU A 66 -6.21 -14.42 2.15
CA LEU A 66 -6.20 -12.96 2.25
C LEU A 66 -5.93 -12.50 3.68
N ALA A 67 -6.52 -13.17 4.68
CA ALA A 67 -6.30 -12.83 6.09
C ALA A 67 -4.82 -12.98 6.50
N GLN A 68 -4.15 -14.05 6.08
CA GLN A 68 -2.71 -14.24 6.36
C GLN A 68 -1.85 -13.19 5.66
N MET A 69 -2.19 -12.82 4.43
CA MET A 69 -1.50 -11.75 3.71
C MET A 69 -1.65 -10.41 4.43
N LEU A 70 -2.88 -10.03 4.80
CA LEU A 70 -3.16 -8.76 5.48
C LEU A 70 -2.45 -8.65 6.82
N TYR A 71 -2.41 -9.74 7.60
CA TYR A 71 -1.68 -9.81 8.85
C TYR A 71 -0.18 -9.50 8.67
N ARG A 72 0.45 -10.05 7.62
CA ARG A 72 1.90 -9.87 7.34
C ARG A 72 2.28 -8.44 6.93
N ILE A 73 1.31 -7.64 6.50
CA ILE A 73 1.51 -6.22 6.20
C ILE A 73 0.95 -5.30 7.29
N ASP A 74 0.62 -5.84 8.45
CA ASP A 74 0.09 -5.11 9.61
C ASP A 74 -1.30 -4.50 9.39
N ILE A 75 -2.17 -5.19 8.64
CA ILE A 75 -3.58 -4.85 8.49
C ILE A 75 -4.41 -5.87 9.27
N SER A 76 -5.06 -5.40 10.33
CA SER A 76 -5.90 -6.21 11.21
C SER A 76 -7.32 -6.37 10.69
N GLU A 77 -7.99 -7.48 11.07
CA GLU A 77 -9.39 -7.72 10.74
C GLU A 77 -10.32 -6.61 11.28
N SER A 78 -10.00 -6.03 12.44
CA SER A 78 -10.76 -4.93 13.02
C SER A 78 -10.66 -3.65 12.17
N GLN A 79 -9.50 -3.36 11.57
CA GLN A 79 -9.34 -2.27 10.61
C GLN A 79 -10.19 -2.50 9.36
N VAL A 80 -10.16 -3.72 8.80
CA VAL A 80 -10.97 -4.08 7.64
C VAL A 80 -12.47 -3.93 7.95
N LYS A 81 -12.95 -4.51 9.05
CA LYS A 81 -14.36 -4.42 9.47
C LYS A 81 -14.81 -2.98 9.66
N ARG A 82 -13.99 -2.15 10.31
CA ARG A 82 -14.30 -0.73 10.52
C ARG A 82 -14.43 0.03 9.21
N TYR A 83 -13.52 -0.21 8.27
CA TYR A 83 -13.55 0.46 6.96
C TYR A 83 -14.72 0.01 6.11
N VAL A 84 -15.01 -1.29 6.06
CA VAL A 84 -16.18 -1.82 5.33
C VAL A 84 -17.48 -1.24 5.89
N HIS A 85 -17.61 -1.15 7.22
CA HIS A 85 -18.77 -0.54 7.87
C HIS A 85 -18.95 0.95 7.51
N ASN A 86 -17.84 1.67 7.38
CA ASN A 86 -17.85 3.10 7.07
C ASN A 86 -17.95 3.42 5.57
N SER A 87 -17.85 2.40 4.71
CA SER A 87 -17.83 2.54 3.24
C SER A 87 -18.75 1.51 2.58
N PRO A 88 -20.07 1.55 2.83
CA PRO A 88 -21.00 0.50 2.39
C PRO A 88 -21.10 0.38 0.86
N ASP A 89 -20.82 1.46 0.12
CA ASP A 89 -20.91 1.51 -1.34
C ASP A 89 -19.60 1.12 -2.04
N VAL A 90 -18.54 0.80 -1.30
CA VAL A 90 -17.23 0.44 -1.85
C VAL A 90 -17.08 -1.08 -1.86
N PRO A 91 -16.74 -1.71 -3.00
CA PRO A 91 -16.47 -3.14 -3.04
C PRO A 91 -15.40 -3.57 -2.03
N PHE A 92 -15.58 -4.73 -1.41
CA PHE A 92 -14.68 -5.22 -0.37
C PHE A 92 -13.20 -5.22 -0.78
N LEU A 93 -12.88 -5.70 -1.98
CA LEU A 93 -11.49 -5.76 -2.46
C LEU A 93 -10.89 -4.38 -2.73
N HIS A 94 -11.70 -3.38 -3.09
CA HIS A 94 -11.29 -1.99 -3.19
C HIS A 94 -10.96 -1.39 -1.82
N VAL A 95 -11.74 -1.73 -0.79
CA VAL A 95 -11.42 -1.36 0.60
C VAL A 95 -10.09 -1.97 1.03
N VAL A 96 -9.87 -3.25 0.73
CA VAL A 96 -8.63 -3.94 1.04
C VAL A 96 -7.45 -3.32 0.29
N ALA A 97 -7.60 -3.04 -1.01
CA ALA A 97 -6.57 -2.38 -1.82
C ALA A 97 -6.19 -1.01 -1.24
N GLU A 98 -7.18 -0.22 -0.81
CA GLU A 98 -6.93 1.07 -0.15
C GLU A 98 -6.13 0.93 1.14
N LEU A 99 -6.46 -0.06 1.98
CA LEU A 99 -5.73 -0.31 3.22
C LEU A 99 -4.27 -0.71 2.93
N ILE A 100 -4.03 -1.52 1.90
CA ILE A 100 -2.67 -1.87 1.44
C ILE A 100 -1.91 -0.61 1.00
N ILE A 101 -2.51 0.22 0.15
CA ILE A 101 -1.90 1.47 -0.33
C ILE A 101 -1.52 2.36 0.84
N LYS A 102 -2.45 2.62 1.76
CA LYS A 102 -2.22 3.44 2.96
C LYS A 102 -1.06 2.90 3.80
N ARG A 103 -1.04 1.59 4.03
CA ARG A 103 -0.04 0.96 4.88
C ARG A 103 1.36 0.98 4.26
N VAL A 104 1.45 0.76 2.94
CA VAL A 104 2.73 0.84 2.22
C VAL A 104 3.22 2.28 2.14
N LEU A 105 2.35 3.26 1.88
CA LEU A 105 2.69 4.68 1.93
C LEU A 105 3.23 5.08 3.31
N GLU A 106 2.56 4.68 4.39
CA GLU A 106 2.99 4.93 5.76
C GLU A 106 4.40 4.38 6.01
N LYS A 107 4.65 3.11 5.66
CA LYS A 107 5.99 2.49 5.75
C LYS A 107 7.04 3.26 4.93
N THR A 108 6.70 3.68 3.72
CA THR A 108 7.60 4.43 2.83
C THR A 108 7.98 5.78 3.43
N VAL A 109 7.00 6.54 3.91
CA VAL A 109 7.22 7.84 4.57
C VAL A 109 8.07 7.63 5.84
N MET A 110 7.70 6.69 6.71
CA MET A 110 8.46 6.43 7.94
C MET A 110 9.93 6.09 7.68
N ARG A 111 10.22 5.23 6.69
CA ARG A 111 11.60 4.87 6.34
C ARG A 111 12.40 6.06 5.83
N LYS A 112 11.80 6.95 5.03
CA LYS A 112 12.50 8.15 4.53
C LYS A 112 12.77 9.18 5.61
N HIS A 113 11.84 9.39 6.54
CA HIS A 113 11.97 10.43 7.57
C HIS A 113 12.72 9.99 8.83
N TYR A 114 12.65 8.70 9.17
CA TYR A 114 13.15 8.18 10.44
C TYR A 114 14.09 6.98 10.29
N GLY A 115 14.35 6.50 9.07
CA GLY A 115 15.16 5.30 8.81
C GLY A 115 16.67 5.46 9.00
N SER A 116 17.18 6.67 9.30
CA SER A 116 18.62 6.93 9.48
C SER A 116 19.17 6.58 10.87
N GLY A 117 18.55 5.64 11.60
CA GLY A 117 18.96 5.25 12.95
C GLY A 117 20.12 4.26 13.07
N ASN A 118 20.61 3.66 11.98
CA ASN A 118 21.80 2.79 12.01
C ASN A 118 22.80 3.23 10.94
N LYS A 119 23.77 4.07 11.34
CA LYS A 119 25.12 4.11 10.74
C LYS A 119 26.11 3.72 11.81
#